data_AF-A0A6N7MGA4-F1
#
_entry.id   AF-A0A6N7MGA4-F1
#
_cell.length_a   1.000
_cell.length_b   1.000
_cell.length_c   1.000
_cell.angle_alpha   90.00
_cell.angle_beta   90.00
_cell.angle_gamma   90.00
#
_symmetry.space_group_name_H-M   'P 1'
#
loop_
_entity.id
_entity.type
_entity.pdbx_description
1 polymer ?
#
loop_
_entity_poly.entity_id
_entity_poly.type
_entity_poly.pdbx_seq_one_letter_code
_entity_poly.pdbx_strand_id
1 'polypeptide(L)'
;MYKIFFFQINILLLLFTACTKMPQNAEQLAELPDIFPDYKEVDIPRNIAPLNFIMKDTCDGIYVEYEGKNTSLMISGKDRITIPLKKWHKLLDKNAGENLTVSVYTKNNGSWKKYVPFNLFVCDDPIDSYLVYRLIAPGYQVWSKMGIYQRSLTDFNQEVIIDNALFPGACMNCHSFKQNNPDNMMFHMRSANGGTMLIQDEVVKKLNTKTENTLSNCTYPYWHPSGNYIAFSVNKISQVFHATTDKRVEVVDSESDLVVYDIRKNELL
;
A
#
# COMPACT_ATOMS: atom_id res chain seq x y z
N MET A 1 -29.66 51.87 33.28
CA MET A 1 -30.89 51.19 32.79
C MET A 1 -30.52 50.46 31.51
N TYR A 2 -30.82 49.17 31.47
CA TYR A 2 -30.37 48.12 30.54
C TYR A 2 -30.41 48.47 29.04
N LYS A 3 -29.44 47.96 28.28
CA LYS A 3 -29.70 46.99 27.19
C LYS A 3 -28.40 46.37 26.64
N ILE A 4 -28.26 45.09 26.97
CA ILE A 4 -27.27 44.15 26.46
C ILE A 4 -27.66 43.80 25.02
N PHE A 5 -26.79 44.04 24.04
CA PHE A 5 -26.94 43.55 22.67
C PHE A 5 -26.35 42.14 22.60
N PHE A 6 -27.21 41.12 22.66
CA PHE A 6 -26.88 39.74 22.31
C PHE A 6 -26.82 39.62 20.79
N PHE A 7 -25.63 39.39 20.24
CA PHE A 7 -25.46 39.04 18.83
C PHE A 7 -25.66 37.52 18.69
N GLN A 8 -26.88 37.08 18.36
CA GLN A 8 -27.14 35.67 18.03
C GLN A 8 -26.67 35.38 16.60
N ILE A 9 -25.53 34.70 16.48
CA ILE A 9 -25.09 34.06 15.24
C ILE A 9 -25.90 32.76 15.07
N ASN A 10 -26.87 32.77 14.17
CA ASN A 10 -27.53 31.56 13.68
C ASN A 10 -26.65 30.93 12.59
N ILE A 11 -25.89 29.89 12.92
CA ILE A 11 -25.25 29.01 11.93
C ILE A 11 -26.32 28.02 11.46
N LEU A 12 -26.80 28.21 10.23
CA LEU A 12 -27.65 27.27 9.52
C LEU A 12 -26.76 26.16 8.94
N LEU A 13 -26.68 25.00 9.61
CA LEU A 13 -26.09 23.79 9.04
C LEU A 13 -27.01 23.25 7.93
N LEU A 14 -26.75 23.65 6.69
CA LEU A 14 -27.28 22.96 5.50
C LEU A 14 -26.56 21.61 5.35
N LEU A 15 -27.14 20.58 5.95
CA LEU A 15 -26.80 19.19 5.65
C LEU A 15 -27.26 18.88 4.23
N PHE A 16 -26.39 19.05 3.24
CA PHE A 16 -26.62 18.52 1.89
C PHE A 16 -26.53 16.99 1.94
N THR A 17 -27.66 16.33 2.19
CA THR A 17 -27.79 14.91 1.88
C THR A 17 -27.90 14.76 0.36
N ALA A 18 -26.76 14.59 -0.31
CA ALA A 18 -26.75 14.16 -1.71
C ALA A 18 -27.36 12.75 -1.77
N CYS A 19 -28.64 12.68 -2.14
CA CYS A 19 -29.32 11.42 -2.39
C CYS A 19 -28.90 10.93 -3.77
N THR A 20 -28.00 9.94 -3.82
CA THR A 20 -27.58 9.30 -5.07
C THR A 20 -28.78 8.56 -5.65
N LYS A 21 -29.38 9.07 -6.73
CA LYS A 21 -30.49 8.40 -7.41
C LYS A 21 -29.96 7.47 -8.49
N MET A 22 -30.47 6.24 -8.49
CA MET A 22 -30.21 5.26 -9.53
C MET A 22 -30.66 5.79 -10.90
N PRO A 23 -29.84 5.64 -11.96
CA PRO A 23 -30.24 5.98 -13.31
C PRO A 23 -31.47 5.18 -13.76
N GLN A 24 -32.48 5.88 -14.26
CA GLN A 24 -33.66 5.26 -14.87
C GLN A 24 -33.46 5.12 -16.38
N ASN A 25 -34.06 4.09 -16.98
CA ASN A 25 -34.06 3.85 -18.44
C ASN A 25 -32.66 3.67 -19.06
N ALA A 26 -31.74 3.01 -18.35
CA ALA A 26 -30.42 2.71 -18.89
C ALA A 26 -30.46 1.61 -19.96
N GLU A 27 -29.79 1.85 -21.09
CA GLU A 27 -29.56 0.86 -22.15
C GLU A 27 -28.78 -0.32 -21.57
N GLN A 28 -29.26 -1.55 -21.77
CA GLN A 28 -28.59 -2.75 -21.27
C GLN A 28 -27.51 -3.18 -22.26
N LEU A 29 -26.27 -3.29 -21.77
CA LEU A 29 -25.15 -3.84 -22.52
C LEU A 29 -24.97 -5.32 -22.19
N ALA A 30 -24.50 -6.09 -23.17
CA ALA A 30 -24.19 -7.51 -23.00
C ALA A 30 -22.74 -7.77 -22.57
N GLU A 31 -22.00 -6.72 -22.23
CA GLU A 31 -20.58 -6.78 -21.87
C GLU A 31 -20.34 -6.38 -20.41
N LEU A 32 -19.24 -6.89 -19.85
CA LEU A 32 -18.72 -6.45 -18.55
C LEU A 32 -18.11 -5.05 -18.65
N PRO A 33 -18.09 -4.26 -17.57
CA PRO A 33 -17.49 -2.95 -17.58
C PRO A 33 -15.96 -3.04 -17.69
N ASP A 34 -15.35 -2.26 -18.58
CA ASP A 34 -13.88 -2.16 -18.66
C ASP A 34 -13.36 -1.13 -17.64
N ILE A 35 -12.92 -1.64 -16.48
CA ILE A 35 -12.50 -0.85 -15.32
C ILE A 35 -11.01 -0.99 -15.03
N PHE A 36 -10.44 0.03 -14.38
CA PHE A 36 -9.08 -0.01 -13.84
C PHE A 36 -9.04 0.54 -12.39
N PRO A 37 -8.40 -0.17 -11.44
CA PRO A 37 -7.88 -1.54 -11.57
C PRO A 37 -8.98 -2.56 -11.87
N ASP A 38 -8.59 -3.73 -12.38
CA ASP A 38 -9.54 -4.80 -12.66
C ASP A 38 -9.93 -5.53 -11.36
N TYR A 39 -11.13 -5.26 -10.89
CA TYR A 39 -11.72 -5.88 -9.70
C TYR A 39 -12.88 -6.81 -10.05
N LYS A 40 -13.01 -7.28 -11.29
CA LYS A 40 -14.12 -8.16 -11.66
C LYS A 40 -13.86 -9.58 -11.16
N GLU A 41 -14.85 -10.19 -10.50
CA GLU A 41 -14.79 -11.59 -10.05
C GLU A 41 -13.59 -11.90 -9.15
N VAL A 42 -13.35 -11.06 -8.14
CA VAL A 42 -12.24 -11.21 -7.19
C VAL A 42 -12.71 -11.49 -5.76
N ASP A 43 -11.85 -12.18 -5.01
CA ASP A 43 -12.01 -12.42 -3.58
C ASP A 43 -11.32 -11.31 -2.79
N ILE A 44 -12.02 -10.76 -1.80
CA ILE A 44 -11.57 -9.57 -1.07
C ILE A 44 -11.65 -9.81 0.44
N PRO A 45 -10.60 -9.44 1.20
CA PRO A 45 -10.62 -9.50 2.66
C PRO A 45 -11.65 -8.54 3.24
N ARG A 46 -12.35 -8.91 4.33
CA ARG A 46 -13.37 -8.04 4.95
C ARG A 46 -12.87 -6.67 5.43
N ASN A 47 -11.56 -6.50 5.65
CA ASN A 47 -10.94 -5.25 6.09
C ASN A 47 -10.19 -4.49 4.98
N ILE A 48 -10.29 -4.89 3.71
CA ILE A 48 -9.57 -4.22 2.60
C ILE A 48 -10.05 -2.79 2.39
N ALA A 49 -9.13 -1.90 2.02
CA ALA A 49 -9.45 -0.54 1.63
C ALA A 49 -10.45 -0.50 0.44
N PRO A 50 -11.21 0.60 0.27
CA PRO A 50 -12.26 0.64 -0.73
C PRO A 50 -11.75 0.47 -2.17
N LEU A 51 -12.40 -0.39 -2.94
CA LEU A 51 -12.02 -0.70 -4.32
C LEU A 51 -12.43 0.41 -5.30
N ASN A 52 -11.75 1.55 -5.19
CA ASN A 52 -11.93 2.70 -6.07
C ASN A 52 -11.42 2.37 -7.48
N PHE A 53 -12.21 2.72 -8.50
CA PHE A 53 -11.86 2.44 -9.89
C PHE A 53 -12.28 3.57 -10.84
N ILE A 54 -11.73 3.52 -12.04
CA ILE A 54 -12.12 4.33 -13.21
C ILE A 54 -12.65 3.42 -14.32
N MET A 55 -13.46 3.96 -15.21
CA MET A 55 -13.69 3.33 -16.52
C MET A 55 -12.45 3.58 -17.39
N LYS A 56 -12.04 2.59 -18.20
CA LYS A 56 -10.97 2.82 -19.19
C LYS A 56 -11.44 3.73 -20.32
N ASP A 57 -12.71 3.58 -20.70
CA ASP A 57 -13.35 4.46 -21.65
C ASP A 57 -13.83 5.77 -21.00
N THR A 58 -13.79 6.84 -21.77
CA THR A 58 -14.29 8.15 -21.34
C THR A 58 -15.81 8.11 -21.15
N CYS A 59 -16.28 8.63 -20.02
CA CYS A 59 -17.70 8.83 -19.73
C CYS A 59 -17.93 10.15 -18.99
N ASP A 60 -19.16 10.66 -19.05
CA ASP A 60 -19.59 11.90 -18.39
C ASP A 60 -19.98 11.68 -16.93
N GLY A 61 -20.21 10.43 -16.55
CA GLY A 61 -20.57 10.03 -15.19
C GLY A 61 -20.62 8.51 -15.02
N ILE A 62 -20.41 8.08 -13.78
CA ILE A 62 -20.41 6.68 -13.36
C ILE A 62 -21.37 6.55 -12.18
N TYR A 63 -22.21 5.53 -12.19
CA TYR A 63 -23.02 5.11 -11.05
C TYR A 63 -22.74 3.63 -10.78
N VAL A 64 -22.55 3.27 -9.52
CA VAL A 64 -22.27 1.89 -9.10
C VAL A 64 -23.16 1.56 -7.93
N GLU A 65 -23.75 0.37 -7.99
CA GLU A 65 -24.47 -0.26 -6.89
C GLU A 65 -23.74 -1.53 -6.49
N TYR A 66 -23.42 -1.62 -5.20
CA TYR A 66 -22.97 -2.84 -4.55
C TYR A 66 -24.14 -3.41 -3.77
N GLU A 67 -24.59 -4.60 -4.14
CA GLU A 67 -25.71 -5.29 -3.51
C GLU A 67 -25.20 -6.55 -2.81
N GLY A 68 -25.44 -6.63 -1.51
CA GLY A 68 -25.25 -7.83 -0.70
C GLY A 68 -26.60 -8.34 -0.19
N LYS A 69 -26.61 -9.43 0.56
CA LYS A 69 -27.82 -10.16 0.96
C LYS A 69 -28.94 -9.30 1.57
N ASN A 70 -28.58 -8.35 2.43
CA ASN A 70 -29.52 -7.43 3.10
C ASN A 70 -28.98 -5.99 3.19
N THR A 71 -28.07 -5.63 2.29
CA THR A 71 -27.39 -4.33 2.32
C THR A 71 -27.11 -3.86 0.90
N SER A 72 -27.22 -2.57 0.67
CA SER A 72 -26.76 -1.96 -0.56
C SER A 72 -25.94 -0.70 -0.30
N LEU A 73 -25.03 -0.41 -1.23
CA LEU A 73 -24.23 0.81 -1.26
C LEU A 73 -24.23 1.37 -2.67
N MET A 74 -24.76 2.60 -2.81
CA MET A 74 -24.83 3.31 -4.08
C MET A 74 -23.82 4.45 -4.10
N ILE A 75 -22.96 4.47 -5.12
CA ILE A 75 -21.91 5.46 -5.32
C ILE A 75 -22.05 6.09 -6.70
N SER A 76 -21.77 7.38 -6.83
CA SER A 76 -21.64 8.03 -8.12
C SER A 76 -20.38 8.87 -8.17
N GLY A 77 -19.86 9.03 -9.38
CA GLY A 77 -18.69 9.86 -9.66
C GLY A 77 -18.75 10.39 -11.09
N LYS A 78 -17.86 11.33 -11.40
CA LYS A 78 -17.75 11.90 -12.75
C LYS A 78 -16.76 11.07 -13.60
N ASP A 79 -15.50 11.06 -13.18
CA ASP A 79 -14.38 10.37 -13.84
C ASP A 79 -13.94 9.10 -13.10
N ARG A 80 -14.29 8.98 -11.81
CA ARG A 80 -13.88 7.88 -10.93
C ARG A 80 -14.92 7.57 -9.88
N ILE A 81 -14.90 6.34 -9.39
CA ILE A 81 -15.67 5.91 -8.23
C ILE A 81 -14.79 6.01 -7.00
N THR A 82 -15.21 6.82 -6.03
CA THR A 82 -14.55 6.97 -4.72
C THR A 82 -15.53 6.57 -3.64
N ILE A 83 -15.31 5.39 -3.07
CA ILE A 83 -16.19 4.78 -2.10
C ILE A 83 -15.82 5.32 -0.70
N PRO A 84 -16.78 5.85 0.09
CA PRO A 84 -16.49 6.31 1.44
C PRO A 84 -16.07 5.16 2.36
N LEU A 85 -14.87 5.27 2.93
CA LEU A 85 -14.22 4.25 3.77
C LEU A 85 -15.16 3.63 4.82
N LYS A 86 -15.84 4.46 5.62
CA LYS A 86 -16.75 3.96 6.67
C LYS A 86 -17.95 3.18 6.13
N LYS A 87 -18.47 3.57 4.96
CA LYS A 87 -19.59 2.86 4.33
C LYS A 87 -19.13 1.55 3.71
N TRP A 88 -17.93 1.53 3.13
CA TRP A 88 -17.30 0.35 2.57
C TRP A 88 -17.07 -0.73 3.64
N HIS A 89 -16.38 -0.40 4.73
CA HIS A 89 -16.13 -1.36 5.81
C HIS A 89 -17.44 -1.90 6.41
N LYS A 90 -18.43 -1.03 6.63
CA LYS A 90 -19.76 -1.47 7.09
C LYS A 90 -20.47 -2.40 6.11
N LEU A 91 -20.24 -2.25 4.81
CA LEU A 91 -20.77 -3.15 3.78
C LEU A 91 -20.07 -4.51 3.85
N LEU A 92 -18.73 -4.52 3.90
CA LEU A 92 -17.93 -5.74 3.98
C LEU A 92 -18.22 -6.53 5.25
N ASP A 93 -18.21 -5.88 6.41
CA ASP A 93 -18.50 -6.51 7.72
C ASP A 93 -19.86 -7.22 7.74
N LYS A 94 -20.85 -6.69 7.01
CA LYS A 94 -22.21 -7.27 6.96
C LYS A 94 -22.37 -8.39 5.95
N ASN A 95 -21.41 -8.60 5.06
CA ASN A 95 -21.45 -9.61 3.99
C ASN A 95 -20.21 -10.51 4.02
N ALA A 96 -19.51 -10.61 5.15
CA ALA A 96 -18.41 -11.56 5.31
C ALA A 96 -18.89 -13.00 5.03
N GLY A 97 -18.14 -13.71 4.19
CA GLY A 97 -18.47 -15.05 3.69
C GLY A 97 -19.49 -15.09 2.55
N GLU A 98 -19.90 -13.95 2.00
CA GLU A 98 -20.95 -13.85 0.98
C GLU A 98 -20.47 -13.04 -0.25
N ASN A 99 -21.22 -13.14 -1.35
CA ASN A 99 -20.97 -12.33 -2.55
C ASN A 99 -21.63 -10.94 -2.47
N LEU A 100 -20.92 -9.94 -2.99
CA LEU A 100 -21.47 -8.65 -3.37
C LEU A 100 -21.61 -8.61 -4.89
N THR A 101 -22.83 -8.37 -5.37
CA THR A 101 -23.08 -8.10 -6.79
C THR A 101 -22.85 -6.64 -7.09
N VAL A 102 -22.03 -6.35 -8.10
CA VAL A 102 -21.64 -5.00 -8.51
C VAL A 102 -22.29 -4.67 -9.85
N SER A 103 -23.22 -3.72 -9.84
CA SER A 103 -23.84 -3.17 -11.05
C SER A 103 -23.23 -1.83 -11.40
N VAL A 104 -22.66 -1.73 -12.60
CA VAL A 104 -22.00 -0.50 -13.09
C VAL A 104 -22.83 0.14 -14.19
N TYR A 105 -22.92 1.47 -14.14
CA TYR A 105 -23.62 2.30 -15.11
C TYR A 105 -22.70 3.45 -15.54
N THR A 106 -22.69 3.76 -16.82
CA THR A 106 -21.99 4.92 -17.37
C THR A 106 -22.94 5.85 -18.10
N LYS A 107 -22.65 7.15 -18.05
CA LYS A 107 -23.37 8.18 -18.77
C LYS A 107 -22.50 8.70 -19.90
N ASN A 108 -23.00 8.63 -21.12
CA ASN A 108 -22.32 9.18 -22.30
C ASN A 108 -23.34 9.99 -23.12
N ASN A 109 -23.01 11.24 -23.45
CA ASN A 109 -23.84 12.12 -24.28
C ASN A 109 -25.29 12.24 -23.78
N GLY A 110 -25.48 12.24 -22.45
CA GLY A 110 -26.81 12.38 -21.83
C GLY A 110 -27.54 11.07 -21.55
N SER A 111 -27.13 9.95 -22.16
CA SER A 111 -27.77 8.64 -22.01
C SER A 111 -27.01 7.74 -21.06
N TRP A 112 -27.74 6.92 -20.29
CA TRP A 112 -27.15 5.93 -19.39
C TRP A 112 -27.10 4.55 -20.03
N LYS A 113 -26.01 3.84 -19.78
CA LYS A 113 -25.79 2.43 -20.14
C LYS A 113 -25.55 1.63 -18.86
N LYS A 114 -26.08 0.41 -18.80
CA LYS A 114 -25.86 -0.57 -17.72
C LYS A 114 -25.06 -1.74 -18.26
N TYR A 115 -23.96 -2.08 -17.61
CA TYR A 115 -23.15 -3.25 -17.95
C TYR A 115 -23.70 -4.52 -17.31
N VAL A 116 -23.24 -5.67 -17.79
CA VAL A 116 -23.43 -6.95 -17.09
C VAL A 116 -22.80 -6.83 -15.69
N PRO A 117 -23.54 -7.18 -14.62
CA PRO A 117 -22.99 -7.15 -13.28
C PRO A 117 -21.94 -8.24 -13.08
N PHE A 118 -21.04 -8.02 -12.13
CA PHE A 118 -20.03 -8.99 -11.72
C PHE A 118 -20.04 -9.13 -10.19
N ASN A 119 -19.41 -10.16 -9.66
CA ASN A 119 -19.37 -10.40 -8.22
C ASN A 119 -18.02 -10.10 -7.58
N LEU A 120 -18.06 -9.79 -6.29
CA LEU A 120 -16.92 -9.77 -5.36
C LEU A 120 -17.24 -10.74 -4.22
N PHE A 121 -16.38 -11.70 -3.93
CA PHE A 121 -16.55 -12.54 -2.74
C PHE A 121 -15.86 -11.91 -1.54
N VAL A 122 -16.58 -11.68 -0.44
CA VAL A 122 -15.98 -11.10 0.77
C VAL A 122 -15.51 -12.23 1.69
N CYS A 123 -14.22 -12.46 1.78
CA CYS A 123 -13.63 -13.43 2.70
C CYS A 123 -13.86 -13.01 4.16
N ASP A 124 -14.18 -13.96 5.03
CA ASP A 124 -14.30 -13.70 6.47
C ASP A 124 -12.94 -13.41 7.12
N ASP A 125 -11.86 -13.94 6.56
CA ASP A 125 -10.51 -13.68 7.05
C ASP A 125 -10.05 -12.26 6.69
N PRO A 126 -9.57 -11.45 7.66
CA PRO A 126 -8.93 -10.18 7.38
C PRO A 126 -7.51 -10.40 6.83
N ILE A 127 -6.99 -9.40 6.11
CA ILE A 127 -5.55 -9.32 5.79
C ILE A 127 -4.77 -8.57 6.86
N ASP A 128 -3.47 -8.85 6.88
CA ASP A 128 -2.48 -8.00 7.54
C ASP A 128 -2.63 -6.55 7.04
N SER A 129 -2.75 -5.62 7.97
CA SER A 129 -3.22 -4.27 7.64
C SER A 129 -2.16 -3.40 6.96
N TYR A 130 -0.88 -3.79 6.95
CA TYR A 130 0.20 -2.93 6.46
C TYR A 130 1.09 -3.64 5.45
N LEU A 131 1.41 -2.92 4.37
CA LEU A 131 2.48 -3.24 3.45
C LEU A 131 3.67 -2.34 3.73
N VAL A 132 4.85 -2.93 3.94
CA VAL A 132 6.11 -2.20 4.10
C VAL A 132 6.89 -2.22 2.80
N TYR A 133 7.42 -1.07 2.39
CA TYR A 133 8.19 -0.93 1.15
C TYR A 133 9.19 0.21 1.24
N ARG A 134 10.17 0.16 0.34
CA ARG A 134 11.11 1.26 0.13
C ARG A 134 10.61 2.13 -1.02
N LEU A 135 10.52 3.43 -0.79
CA LEU A 135 10.43 4.38 -1.90
C LEU A 135 11.85 4.69 -2.35
N ILE A 136 12.11 4.64 -3.65
CA ILE A 136 13.41 4.91 -4.27
C ILE A 136 13.18 5.86 -5.45
N ALA A 137 13.61 7.10 -5.34
CA ALA A 137 13.63 8.02 -6.46
C ALA A 137 14.70 7.62 -7.49
N PRO A 138 14.55 7.99 -8.78
CA PRO A 138 15.60 7.80 -9.77
C PRO A 138 16.93 8.43 -9.33
N GLY A 139 18.06 7.78 -9.63
CA GLY A 139 19.38 8.09 -9.07
C GLY A 139 19.97 9.47 -9.41
N TYR A 140 19.34 10.25 -10.28
CA TYR A 140 19.73 11.65 -10.58
C TYR A 140 19.00 12.68 -9.70
N GLN A 141 18.08 12.25 -8.84
CA GLN A 141 17.40 13.13 -7.89
C GLN A 141 18.11 13.12 -6.54
N VAL A 142 18.52 14.30 -6.06
CA VAL A 142 18.98 14.45 -4.67
C VAL A 142 17.76 14.31 -3.77
N TRP A 143 17.69 13.20 -3.04
CA TRP A 143 16.50 12.88 -2.26
C TRP A 143 16.81 12.69 -0.78
N SER A 144 16.30 13.64 0.01
CA SER A 144 16.41 13.70 1.47
C SER A 144 15.30 12.95 2.21
N LYS A 145 14.48 12.18 1.48
CA LYS A 145 13.43 11.31 2.05
C LYS A 145 13.52 9.89 1.50
N MET A 146 14.72 9.39 1.20
CA MET A 146 14.87 7.98 0.86
C MET A 146 14.67 7.15 2.11
N GLY A 147 13.68 6.27 2.10
CA GLY A 147 13.22 5.63 3.32
C GLY A 147 12.41 4.36 3.12
N ILE A 148 12.15 3.73 4.25
CA ILE A 148 11.21 2.63 4.41
C ILE A 148 9.91 3.23 4.93
N TYR A 149 8.82 2.86 4.27
CA TYR A 149 7.48 3.35 4.51
C TYR A 149 6.56 2.17 4.76
N GLN A 150 5.47 2.43 5.47
CA GLN A 150 4.34 1.52 5.55
C GLN A 150 3.11 2.16 4.95
N ARG A 151 2.28 1.36 4.29
CA ARG A 151 0.96 1.77 3.82
C ARG A 151 -0.08 0.82 4.36
N SER A 152 -1.12 1.40 4.95
CA SER A 152 -2.30 0.68 5.37
C SER A 152 -3.08 0.20 4.14
N LEU A 153 -3.30 -1.11 4.10
CA LEU A 153 -4.14 -1.80 3.13
C LEU A 153 -5.63 -1.67 3.47
N THR A 154 -5.97 -1.08 4.61
CA THR A 154 -7.37 -0.93 5.08
C THR A 154 -7.94 0.47 4.86
N ASP A 155 -7.09 1.50 4.72
CA ASP A 155 -7.54 2.90 4.59
C ASP A 155 -6.64 3.81 3.71
N PHE A 156 -5.63 3.24 3.05
CA PHE A 156 -4.64 3.92 2.20
C PHE A 156 -3.63 4.83 2.90
N ASN A 157 -3.70 5.02 4.22
CA ASN A 157 -2.77 5.89 4.92
C ASN A 157 -1.33 5.38 4.78
N GLN A 158 -0.40 6.29 4.52
CA GLN A 158 1.02 5.97 4.40
C GLN A 158 1.81 6.73 5.45
N GLU A 159 2.73 6.04 6.10
CA GLU A 159 3.58 6.56 7.16
C GLU A 159 5.06 6.23 6.88
N VAL A 160 5.94 7.07 7.44
CA VAL A 160 7.39 6.85 7.40
C VAL A 160 7.75 5.94 8.56
N ILE A 161 8.41 4.80 8.30
CA ILE A 161 9.07 4.02 9.36
C ILE A 161 10.42 4.66 9.67
N ILE A 162 11.25 4.83 8.64
CA ILE A 162 12.54 5.50 8.73
C ILE A 162 12.92 6.10 7.38
N ASP A 163 13.46 7.31 7.38
CA ASP A 163 14.07 7.93 6.21
C ASP A 163 15.46 8.48 6.53
N ASN A 164 16.13 9.02 5.51
CA ASN A 164 17.45 9.59 5.62
C ASN A 164 17.46 11.09 5.96
N ALA A 165 16.35 11.69 6.42
CA ALA A 165 16.30 13.11 6.72
C ALA A 165 17.28 13.50 7.84
N LEU A 166 17.44 12.63 8.85
CA LEU A 166 18.41 12.81 9.95
C LEU A 166 19.81 12.28 9.63
N PHE A 167 19.96 11.54 8.53
CA PHE A 167 21.23 10.98 8.08
C PHE A 167 21.48 11.31 6.60
N PRO A 168 21.75 12.59 6.26
CA PRO A 168 21.93 13.00 4.87
C PRO A 168 22.99 12.16 4.15
N GLY A 169 22.66 11.68 2.95
CA GLY A 169 23.53 10.80 2.17
C GLY A 169 23.52 9.33 2.59
N ALA A 170 22.84 8.96 3.69
CA ALA A 170 22.58 7.57 4.00
C ALA A 170 21.43 7.01 3.14
N CYS A 171 21.52 5.73 2.81
CA CYS A 171 20.48 4.98 2.14
C CYS A 171 19.87 3.98 3.13
N MET A 172 18.56 4.09 3.37
CA MET A 172 17.77 3.10 4.09
C MET A 172 17.48 1.94 3.14
N ASN A 173 18.27 0.88 3.24
CA ASN A 173 18.36 -0.16 2.22
C ASN A 173 17.49 -1.38 2.56
N CYS A 174 17.86 -2.58 2.08
CA CYS A 174 17.09 -3.80 2.27
C CYS A 174 16.73 -3.98 3.76
N HIS A 175 15.48 -4.39 3.98
CA HIS A 175 14.89 -4.60 5.29
C HIS A 175 14.09 -5.89 5.26
N SER A 176 13.96 -6.53 6.41
CA SER A 176 13.20 -7.76 6.55
C SER A 176 12.70 -7.91 7.98
N PHE A 177 11.62 -8.67 8.12
CA PHE A 177 10.94 -8.92 9.38
C PHE A 177 11.06 -10.39 9.74
N LYS A 178 11.31 -10.69 11.01
CA LYS A 178 11.25 -12.05 11.53
C LYS A 178 9.80 -12.52 11.47
N GLN A 179 9.48 -13.37 10.48
CA GLN A 179 8.13 -13.92 10.30
C GLN A 179 7.03 -12.84 10.28
N ASN A 180 7.28 -11.74 9.57
CA ASN A 180 6.36 -10.60 9.47
C ASN A 180 6.07 -9.87 10.80
N ASN A 181 6.84 -10.13 11.87
CA ASN A 181 6.68 -9.41 13.14
C ASN A 181 7.39 -8.03 13.09
N PRO A 182 6.67 -6.90 13.20
CA PRO A 182 7.26 -5.56 13.19
C PRO A 182 8.21 -5.27 14.35
N ASP A 183 8.02 -5.93 15.51
CA ASP A 183 8.88 -5.73 16.69
C ASP A 183 10.28 -6.33 16.51
N ASN A 184 10.43 -7.21 15.52
CA ASN A 184 11.64 -7.97 15.24
C ASN A 184 12.00 -7.82 13.76
N MET A 185 12.76 -6.78 13.45
CA MET A 185 13.13 -6.47 12.08
C MET A 185 14.61 -6.12 11.96
N MET A 186 15.09 -6.08 10.73
CA MET A 186 16.40 -5.53 10.43
C MET A 186 16.34 -4.67 9.18
N PHE A 187 17.25 -3.72 9.07
CA PHE A 187 17.50 -2.99 7.83
C PHE A 187 18.97 -2.59 7.70
N HIS A 188 19.44 -2.42 6.48
CA HIS A 188 20.79 -1.92 6.23
C HIS A 188 20.77 -0.40 6.06
N MET A 189 21.51 0.32 6.89
CA MET A 189 21.82 1.72 6.66
C MET A 189 23.15 1.81 5.90
N ARG A 190 23.11 2.17 4.62
CA ARG A 190 24.34 2.33 3.81
C ARG A 190 24.80 3.79 3.87
N SER A 191 25.91 4.03 4.55
CA SER A 191 26.63 5.30 4.63
C SER A 191 28.06 5.05 5.14
N ALA A 192 28.90 6.08 5.22
CA ALA A 192 30.25 5.94 5.76
C ALA A 192 30.27 5.36 7.19
N ASN A 193 29.28 5.72 8.02
CA ASN A 193 29.09 5.20 9.38
C ASN A 193 27.92 4.21 9.48
N GLY A 194 27.60 3.57 8.35
CA GLY A 194 26.49 2.65 8.18
C GLY A 194 26.61 1.37 8.99
N GLY A 195 25.70 0.44 8.72
CA GLY A 195 25.67 -0.87 9.34
C GLY A 195 24.32 -1.55 9.18
N THR A 196 24.24 -2.76 9.72
CA THR A 196 22.98 -3.48 9.84
C THR A 196 22.32 -3.08 11.14
N MET A 197 21.16 -2.44 11.06
CA MET A 197 20.33 -2.12 12.20
C MET A 197 19.45 -3.33 12.49
N LEU A 198 19.60 -3.93 13.65
CA LEU A 198 18.79 -5.04 14.14
C LEU A 198 17.90 -4.50 15.27
N ILE A 199 16.59 -4.64 15.12
CA ILE A 199 15.58 -4.25 16.10
C ILE A 199 14.97 -5.52 16.67
N GLN A 200 14.98 -5.63 18.00
CA GLN A 200 14.37 -6.72 18.74
C GLN A 200 13.66 -6.15 19.96
N ASP A 201 12.34 -6.25 20.00
CA ASP A 201 11.51 -5.84 21.14
C ASP A 201 11.92 -4.44 21.64
N GLU A 202 11.90 -3.47 20.71
CA GLU A 202 12.30 -2.06 20.88
C GLU A 202 13.81 -1.78 21.05
N VAL A 203 14.64 -2.79 21.27
CA VAL A 203 16.10 -2.62 21.38
C VAL A 203 16.72 -2.56 19.99
N VAL A 204 17.39 -1.44 19.70
CA VAL A 204 18.11 -1.24 18.44
C VAL A 204 19.61 -1.51 18.63
N LYS A 205 20.16 -2.44 17.84
CA LYS A 205 21.59 -2.74 17.76
C LYS A 205 22.11 -2.38 16.37
N LYS A 206 23.24 -1.65 16.31
CA LYS A 206 23.99 -1.46 15.06
C LYS A 206 25.09 -2.52 14.97
N LEU A 207 25.00 -3.39 13.98
CA LEU A 207 25.99 -4.42 13.69
C LEU A 207 26.96 -3.93 12.62
N ASN A 208 28.26 -4.07 12.89
CA ASN A 208 29.28 -3.97 11.86
C ASN A 208 29.54 -5.37 11.30
N THR A 209 29.01 -5.63 10.11
CA THR A 209 29.04 -6.97 9.51
C THR A 209 30.25 -7.21 8.61
N LYS A 210 31.04 -6.16 8.32
CA LYS A 210 32.28 -6.31 7.54
C LYS A 210 33.41 -6.74 8.49
N THR A 211 33.92 -7.92 8.25
CA THR A 211 35.11 -8.50 8.90
C THR A 211 36.20 -8.76 7.86
N GLU A 212 37.39 -9.14 8.33
CA GLU A 212 38.51 -9.59 7.47
C GLU A 212 38.16 -10.84 6.64
N ASN A 213 37.24 -11.68 7.13
CA ASN A 213 36.83 -12.94 6.49
C ASN A 213 35.62 -12.79 5.56
N THR A 214 34.99 -11.61 5.51
CA THR A 214 33.81 -11.37 4.67
C THR A 214 34.17 -10.55 3.44
N LEU A 215 33.57 -10.88 2.28
CA LEU A 215 33.78 -10.12 1.04
C LEU A 215 33.29 -8.66 1.15
N SER A 216 32.16 -8.44 1.81
CA SER A 216 31.57 -7.12 2.03
C SER A 216 30.69 -7.11 3.29
N ASN A 217 29.99 -6.01 3.56
CA ASN A 217 28.92 -6.03 4.56
C ASN A 217 27.80 -6.98 4.12
N CYS A 218 27.03 -7.50 5.07
CA CYS A 218 25.82 -8.27 4.77
C CYS A 218 24.85 -7.48 3.88
N THR A 219 24.21 -8.15 2.92
CA THR A 219 23.38 -7.51 1.87
C THR A 219 21.94 -8.00 1.84
N TYR A 220 21.69 -9.26 1.46
CA TYR A 220 20.35 -9.81 1.33
C TYR A 220 20.07 -10.76 2.50
N PRO A 221 19.09 -10.43 3.38
CA PRO A 221 18.78 -11.21 4.56
C PRO A 221 17.74 -12.31 4.29
N TYR A 222 17.83 -13.40 5.03
CA TYR A 222 16.75 -14.34 5.25
C TYR A 222 16.73 -14.81 6.71
N TRP A 223 15.58 -14.67 7.37
CA TRP A 223 15.42 -15.08 8.76
C TRP A 223 15.17 -16.58 8.87
N HIS A 224 15.96 -17.28 9.67
CA HIS A 224 15.66 -18.66 10.01
C HIS A 224 14.33 -18.75 10.78
N PRO A 225 13.47 -19.77 10.59
CA PRO A 225 12.17 -19.87 11.26
C PRO A 225 12.22 -19.82 12.79
N SER A 226 13.33 -20.22 13.42
CA SER A 226 13.51 -20.06 14.87
C SER A 226 13.59 -18.59 15.31
N GLY A 227 13.94 -17.69 14.40
CA GLY A 227 14.25 -16.28 14.67
C GLY A 227 15.57 -16.04 15.39
N ASN A 228 16.40 -17.07 15.64
CA ASN A 228 17.70 -16.96 16.31
C ASN A 228 18.86 -16.74 15.32
N TYR A 229 18.62 -16.91 14.03
CA TYR A 229 19.63 -16.82 12.99
C TYR A 229 19.13 -15.97 11.82
N ILE A 230 20.04 -15.23 11.19
CA ILE A 230 19.79 -14.54 9.92
C ILE A 230 20.89 -14.97 8.95
N ALA A 231 20.51 -15.61 7.85
CA ALA A 231 21.42 -15.85 6.74
C ALA A 231 21.54 -14.55 5.94
N PHE A 232 22.76 -14.21 5.54
CA PHE A 232 23.02 -13.08 4.67
C PHE A 232 23.88 -13.51 3.51
N SER A 233 23.65 -12.92 2.35
CA SER A 233 24.70 -12.84 1.33
C SER A 233 25.69 -11.72 1.65
N VAL A 234 26.92 -11.89 1.18
CA VAL A 234 27.93 -10.84 1.06
C VAL A 234 28.35 -10.78 -0.40
N ASN A 235 28.22 -9.61 -1.03
CA ASN A 235 28.42 -9.46 -2.47
C ASN A 235 29.33 -8.29 -2.78
N LYS A 236 30.13 -8.41 -3.83
CA LYS A 236 30.84 -7.29 -4.46
C LYS A 236 30.01 -6.74 -5.60
N ILE A 237 29.18 -5.76 -5.25
CA ILE A 237 28.14 -5.21 -6.12
C ILE A 237 28.70 -4.02 -6.92
N SER A 238 28.50 -4.04 -8.23
CA SER A 238 28.79 -2.90 -9.12
C SER A 238 27.53 -2.50 -9.90
N GLN A 239 27.38 -1.21 -10.14
CA GLN A 239 26.31 -0.67 -10.99
C GLN A 239 26.90 -0.24 -12.33
N VAL A 240 26.26 -0.66 -13.42
CA VAL A 240 26.64 -0.30 -14.77
C VAL A 240 25.63 0.71 -15.29
N PHE A 241 26.13 1.93 -15.57
CA PHE A 241 25.34 3.01 -16.14
C PHE A 241 25.59 3.08 -17.64
N HIS A 242 24.54 2.91 -18.43
CA HIS A 242 24.63 3.00 -19.88
C HIS A 242 24.54 4.45 -20.34
N ALA A 243 25.27 4.79 -21.40
CA ALA A 243 25.21 6.12 -22.02
C ALA A 243 23.93 6.36 -22.84
N THR A 244 23.16 5.31 -23.13
CA THR A 244 21.90 5.40 -23.88
C THR A 244 20.70 5.45 -22.93
N THR A 245 19.72 6.30 -23.26
CA THR A 245 18.57 6.60 -22.38
C THR A 245 17.53 5.49 -22.31
N ASP A 246 17.57 4.55 -23.25
CA ASP A 246 16.67 3.38 -23.34
C ASP A 246 17.16 2.18 -22.51
N LYS A 247 18.41 2.21 -22.05
CA LYS A 247 19.01 1.14 -21.24
C LYS A 247 18.86 1.45 -19.76
N ARG A 248 18.30 0.48 -19.03
CA ARG A 248 18.17 0.54 -17.57
C ARG A 248 19.54 0.32 -16.92
N VAL A 249 19.74 0.89 -15.73
CA VAL A 249 20.93 0.59 -14.92
C VAL A 249 20.97 -0.91 -14.64
N GLU A 250 22.11 -1.54 -14.93
CA GLU A 250 22.36 -2.94 -14.62
C GLU A 250 23.14 -3.04 -13.30
N VAL A 251 22.89 -4.09 -12.53
CA VAL A 251 23.60 -4.38 -11.29
C VAL A 251 24.24 -5.75 -11.43
N VAL A 252 25.54 -5.82 -11.21
CA VAL A 252 26.33 -7.04 -11.36
C VAL A 252 27.04 -7.34 -10.05
N ASP A 253 26.90 -8.58 -9.58
CA ASP A 253 27.65 -9.12 -8.45
C ASP A 253 28.82 -9.93 -9.02
N SER A 254 30.04 -9.43 -8.87
CA SER A 254 31.23 -10.12 -9.41
C SER A 254 31.70 -11.26 -8.52
N GLU A 255 31.44 -11.16 -7.22
CA GLU A 255 31.81 -12.12 -6.19
C GLU A 255 30.68 -12.19 -5.16
N SER A 256 30.37 -13.37 -4.65
CA SER A 256 29.32 -13.60 -3.65
C SER A 256 29.67 -14.75 -2.72
N ASP A 257 29.28 -14.63 -1.45
CA ASP A 257 29.33 -15.71 -0.46
C ASP A 257 28.12 -15.61 0.49
N LEU A 258 27.95 -16.61 1.36
CA LEU A 258 26.89 -16.69 2.37
C LEU A 258 27.48 -16.77 3.77
N VAL A 259 26.89 -16.04 4.70
CA VAL A 259 27.25 -16.04 6.12
C VAL A 259 25.99 -16.17 6.98
N VAL A 260 26.13 -16.72 8.19
CA VAL A 260 25.00 -16.86 9.11
C VAL A 260 25.28 -16.10 10.39
N TYR A 261 24.43 -15.13 10.70
CA TYR A 261 24.51 -14.40 11.95
C TYR A 261 23.69 -15.11 13.05
N ASP A 262 24.34 -15.56 14.13
CA ASP A 262 23.70 -16.04 15.35
C ASP A 262 23.37 -14.85 16.26
N ILE A 263 22.09 -14.52 16.35
CA ILE A 263 21.60 -13.35 17.09
C ILE A 263 21.85 -13.49 18.60
N ARG A 264 21.81 -14.72 19.13
CA ARG A 264 21.93 -14.97 20.57
C ARG A 264 23.36 -14.81 21.04
N LYS A 265 24.31 -15.26 20.22
CA LYS A 265 25.74 -15.15 20.48
C LYS A 265 26.33 -13.83 20.00
N ASN A 266 25.62 -13.10 19.13
CA ASN A 266 26.10 -11.92 18.45
C ASN A 266 27.38 -12.21 17.64
N GLU A 267 27.34 -13.30 16.87
CA GLU A 267 28.48 -13.83 16.11
C GLU A 267 28.09 -14.09 14.66
N LEU A 268 29.03 -13.85 13.75
CA LEU A 268 28.91 -14.23 12.34
C LEU A 268 29.65 -15.55 12.13
N LEU A 269 28.93 -16.55 11.61
CA LEU A 269 29.39 -17.90 11.29
C LEU A 269 29.74 -18.02 9.81
#